data_AF-A0A7M7T2Y8-F1
#
_entry.id   AF-A0A7M7T2Y8-F1
#
_cell.length_a   1.000
_cell.length_b   1.000
_cell.length_c   1.000
_cell.angle_alpha   90.00
_cell.angle_beta   90.00
_cell.angle_gamma   90.00
#
_symmetry.space_group_name_H-M   'P 1'
#
loop_
_entity.id
_entity.type
_entity.pdbx_description
1 polymer ?
#
loop_
_entity_poly.entity_id
_entity_poly.type
_entity_poly.pdbx_seq_one_letter_code
_entity_poly.pdbx_strand_id
1 'polypeptide(L)'
;MKRLTDVFGCGEELSLLGVGVGEGPHEFQILKSLQSHYSSICNVAVDPNEGMLQTFKGRVATLNFDDKSSCHWFTGPLSQFVAESPLAGNKFNLISSIHSLYYTGDFETTFTQLASMMKDKGLMIIVCKNGR
;
A
#
# COMPACT_ATOMS: atom_id res chain seq x y z
N MET A 1 5.50 6.47 21.76
CA MET A 1 5.23 6.06 20.36
C MET A 1 4.18 7.02 19.80
N LYS A 2 4.45 7.75 18.72
CA LYS A 2 3.45 8.64 18.09
C LYS A 2 2.43 7.79 17.33
N ARG A 3 1.14 8.14 17.39
CA ARG A 3 0.08 7.47 16.63
C ARG A 3 0.15 7.94 15.17
N LEU A 4 -0.29 7.12 14.21
CA LEU A 4 -0.36 7.53 12.80
C LEU A 4 -1.24 8.76 12.59
N THR A 5 -2.29 8.90 13.40
CA THR A 5 -3.16 10.09 13.46
C THR A 5 -2.39 11.37 13.83
N ASP A 6 -1.29 11.26 14.57
CA ASP A 6 -0.45 12.40 14.97
C ASP A 6 0.52 12.80 13.84
N VAL A 7 0.74 11.92 12.86
CA VAL A 7 1.67 12.14 11.73
C VAL A 7 0.94 12.68 10.51
N PHE A 8 -0.22 12.08 10.18
CA PHE A 8 -0.98 12.41 8.96
C PHE A 8 -2.14 13.38 9.19
N GLY A 9 -2.42 13.75 10.44
CA GLY A 9 -3.59 14.55 10.79
C GLY A 9 -4.89 13.72 10.79
N CYS A 10 -5.90 14.22 11.50
CA CYS A 10 -7.24 13.62 11.53
C CYS A 10 -8.14 14.45 10.60
N GLY A 11 -8.70 13.83 9.55
CA GLY A 11 -9.69 14.46 8.66
C GLY A 11 -9.26 14.63 7.19
N GLU A 12 -8.00 14.39 6.84
CA GLU A 12 -7.54 14.29 5.44
C GLU A 12 -7.66 12.85 4.92
N GLU A 13 -7.77 12.71 3.59
CA GLU A 13 -7.72 11.40 2.93
C GLU A 13 -6.37 10.72 3.19
N LEU A 14 -6.43 9.49 3.69
CA LEU A 14 -5.24 8.66 3.88
C LEU A 14 -4.97 7.83 2.62
N SER A 15 -3.90 8.14 1.89
CA SER A 15 -3.50 7.38 0.71
C SER A 15 -2.46 6.31 1.04
N LEU A 16 -2.74 5.06 0.67
CA LEU A 16 -1.96 3.87 0.98
C LEU A 16 -1.55 3.16 -0.32
N LEU A 17 -0.30 2.70 -0.41
CA LEU A 17 0.20 1.85 -1.50
C LEU A 17 0.78 0.57 -0.91
N GLY A 18 0.18 -0.57 -1.24
CA GLY A 18 0.73 -1.90 -0.96
C GLY A 18 1.38 -2.49 -2.21
N VAL A 19 2.64 -2.91 -2.10
CA VAL A 19 3.42 -3.50 -3.19
C VAL A 19 3.78 -4.96 -2.89
N GLY A 20 3.38 -5.86 -3.79
CA GLY A 20 3.52 -7.30 -3.62
C GLY A 20 2.70 -7.79 -2.42
N VAL A 21 1.42 -7.41 -2.40
CA VAL A 21 0.52 -7.62 -1.25
C VAL A 21 0.10 -9.09 -1.07
N GLY A 22 0.24 -9.93 -2.10
CA GLY A 22 -0.27 -11.30 -2.11
C GLY A 22 -1.75 -11.36 -1.73
N GLU A 23 -2.09 -12.22 -0.77
CA GLU A 23 -3.45 -12.31 -0.21
C GLU A 23 -3.79 -11.20 0.80
N GLY A 24 -2.87 -10.25 0.99
CA GLY A 24 -3.00 -9.06 1.84
C GLY A 24 -3.29 -9.29 3.32
N PRO A 25 -2.70 -10.28 4.03
CA PRO A 25 -2.93 -10.44 5.45
C PRO A 25 -2.45 -9.22 6.27
N HIS A 26 -1.37 -8.57 5.84
CA HIS A 26 -0.81 -7.40 6.53
C HIS A 26 -1.56 -6.12 6.17
N GLU A 27 -1.76 -5.88 4.86
CA GLU A 27 -2.50 -4.75 4.34
C GLU A 27 -3.94 -4.74 4.89
N PHE A 28 -4.59 -5.91 5.00
CA PHE A 28 -5.91 -6.01 5.62
C PHE A 28 -5.91 -5.53 7.08
N GLN A 29 -4.91 -5.92 7.89
CA GLN A 29 -4.84 -5.46 9.28
C GLN A 29 -4.55 -3.96 9.39
N ILE A 30 -3.73 -3.44 8.48
CA ILE A 30 -3.47 -1.99 8.36
C ILE A 30 -4.78 -1.26 8.07
N LEU A 31 -5.49 -1.64 7.00
CA LEU A 31 -6.77 -1.05 6.60
C LEU A 31 -7.81 -1.15 7.73
N LYS A 32 -7.95 -2.33 8.33
CA LYS A 32 -8.89 -2.58 9.43
C LYS A 32 -8.61 -1.68 10.64
N SER A 33 -7.34 -1.44 10.95
CA SER A 33 -6.93 -0.59 12.07
C SER A 33 -7.13 0.89 11.80
N LEU A 34 -7.11 1.31 10.53
CA LEU A 34 -7.16 2.71 10.12
C LEU A 34 -8.58 3.18 9.75
N GLN A 35 -9.47 2.28 9.35
CA GLN A 35 -10.82 2.63 8.85
C GLN A 35 -11.65 3.48 9.83
N SER A 36 -11.46 3.34 11.15
CA SER A 36 -12.21 4.12 12.16
C SER A 36 -11.55 5.46 12.53
N HIS A 37 -10.36 5.76 11.99
CA HIS A 37 -9.56 6.93 12.37
C HIS A 37 -9.47 7.99 11.27
N TYR A 38 -9.87 7.64 10.04
CA TYR A 38 -9.79 8.53 8.88
C TYR A 38 -11.15 8.60 8.21
N SER A 39 -11.51 9.79 7.73
CA SER A 39 -12.77 10.07 7.03
C SER A 39 -12.81 9.48 5.62
N SER A 40 -11.65 9.23 5.00
CA SER A 40 -11.54 8.47 3.76
C SER A 40 -10.17 7.79 3.66
N ILE A 41 -10.16 6.62 3.03
CA ILE A 41 -8.95 5.86 2.71
C ILE A 41 -8.91 5.61 1.20
N CYS A 42 -7.80 5.98 0.56
CA CYS A 42 -7.51 5.60 -0.82
C CYS A 42 -6.43 4.53 -0.81
N ASN A 43 -6.80 3.27 -1.03
CA ASN A 43 -5.88 2.14 -1.03
C ASN A 43 -5.55 1.69 -2.45
N VAL A 44 -4.28 1.56 -2.78
CA VAL A 44 -3.79 0.99 -4.03
C VAL A 44 -3.01 -0.28 -3.72
N ALA A 45 -3.43 -1.41 -4.27
CA ALA A 45 -2.78 -2.70 -4.10
C ALA A 45 -2.18 -3.16 -5.44
N VAL A 46 -0.88 -3.44 -5.45
CA VAL A 46 -0.12 -3.89 -6.62
C VAL A 46 0.40 -5.30 -6.36
N ASP A 47 0.03 -6.25 -7.21
CA ASP A 47 0.56 -7.61 -7.14
C ASP A 47 0.53 -8.31 -8.51
N PRO A 48 1.58 -9.03 -8.92
CA PRO A 48 1.56 -9.79 -10.17
C PRO A 48 0.64 -11.02 -10.15
N ASN A 49 0.27 -11.53 -8.97
CA ASN A 49 -0.55 -12.73 -8.82
C ASN A 49 -2.03 -12.37 -8.68
N GLU A 50 -2.77 -12.51 -9.78
CA GLU A 50 -4.21 -12.21 -9.81
C GLU A 50 -5.01 -13.02 -8.78
N GLY A 51 -4.73 -14.33 -8.63
CA GLY A 51 -5.49 -15.18 -7.71
C GLY A 51 -5.36 -14.77 -6.25
N MET A 52 -4.14 -14.39 -5.84
CA MET A 52 -3.89 -13.84 -4.51
C MET A 52 -4.56 -12.47 -4.33
N LEU A 53 -4.47 -11.60 -5.33
CA LEU A 53 -5.09 -10.27 -5.30
C LEU A 53 -6.63 -10.35 -5.22
N GLN A 54 -7.26 -11.31 -5.91
CA GLN A 54 -8.70 -11.55 -5.78
C GLN A 54 -9.08 -12.01 -4.37
N THR A 55 -8.26 -12.86 -3.74
CA THR A 55 -8.47 -13.27 -2.34
C THR A 55 -8.40 -12.05 -1.41
N PHE A 56 -7.42 -11.17 -1.62
CA PHE A 56 -7.30 -9.94 -0.84
C PHE A 56 -8.51 -9.01 -1.05
N LYS A 57 -8.94 -8.81 -2.30
CA LYS A 57 -10.14 -8.03 -2.64
C LYS A 57 -11.39 -8.55 -1.92
N GLY A 58 -11.56 -9.87 -1.84
CA GLY A 58 -12.64 -10.50 -1.08
C GLY A 58 -12.58 -10.18 0.42
N ARG A 59 -11.39 -10.17 1.03
CA ARG A 59 -11.21 -9.78 2.44
C ARG A 59 -11.53 -8.31 2.66
N VAL A 60 -11.03 -7.43 1.80
CA VAL A 60 -11.26 -5.97 1.90
C VAL A 60 -12.73 -5.62 1.74
N ALA A 61 -13.50 -6.37 0.96
CA ALA A 61 -14.95 -6.19 0.84
C ALA A 61 -15.73 -6.42 2.16
N THR A 62 -15.11 -7.02 3.18
CA THR A 62 -15.70 -7.19 4.51
C THR A 62 -15.44 -6.00 5.45
N LEU A 63 -14.63 -5.03 5.02
CA LEU A 63 -14.34 -3.82 5.79
C LEU A 63 -15.46 -2.79 5.59
N ASN A 64 -15.75 -2.04 6.66
CA ASN A 64 -16.76 -0.99 6.65
C ASN A 64 -16.08 0.34 6.43
N PHE A 65 -15.73 0.61 5.17
CA PHE A 65 -15.21 1.91 4.79
C PHE A 65 -16.32 2.96 4.69
N ASP A 66 -15.95 4.23 4.92
CA ASP A 66 -16.77 5.38 4.54
C ASP A 66 -16.95 5.40 3.00
N ASP A 67 -18.09 5.88 2.52
CA ASP A 67 -18.44 5.97 1.09
C ASP A 67 -17.42 6.77 0.27
N LYS A 68 -16.62 7.63 0.91
CA LYS A 68 -15.55 8.39 0.28
C LYS A 68 -14.26 7.59 0.06
N SER A 69 -14.16 6.38 0.59
CA SER A 69 -12.96 5.54 0.46
C SER A 69 -12.95 4.78 -0.85
N SER A 70 -11.75 4.57 -1.41
CA SER A 70 -11.56 3.83 -2.64
C SER A 70 -10.51 2.74 -2.49
N CYS A 71 -10.70 1.63 -3.22
CA CYS A 71 -9.73 0.55 -3.32
C CYS A 71 -9.44 0.27 -4.80
N HIS A 72 -8.18 0.47 -5.18
CA HIS A 72 -7.66 0.26 -6.52
C HIS A 72 -6.75 -0.97 -6.52
N TRP A 73 -6.85 -1.75 -7.59
CA TRP A 73 -6.19 -3.05 -7.72
C TRP A 73 -5.42 -3.03 -9.04
N PHE A 74 -4.11 -3.29 -8.97
CA PHE A 74 -3.27 -3.40 -10.16
C PHE A 74 -2.65 -4.80 -10.19
N THR A 75 -3.05 -5.58 -11.19
CA THR A 75 -2.49 -6.91 -11.45
C THR A 75 -1.24 -6.76 -12.31
N GLY A 76 -0.07 -6.86 -11.71
CA GLY A 76 1.22 -6.77 -12.39
C GLY A 76 2.38 -6.42 -11.44
N PRO A 77 3.63 -6.51 -11.92
CA PRO A 77 4.78 -6.11 -11.13
C PRO A 77 4.81 -4.58 -10.92
N LEU A 78 5.54 -4.14 -9.88
CA LEU A 78 5.71 -2.71 -9.57
C LEU A 78 6.22 -1.89 -10.77
N SER A 79 7.15 -2.45 -11.55
CA SER A 79 7.71 -1.78 -12.73
C SER A 79 6.63 -1.43 -13.76
N GLN A 80 5.67 -2.34 -13.97
CA GLN A 80 4.55 -2.13 -14.89
C GLN A 80 3.56 -1.11 -14.31
N PHE A 81 3.28 -1.19 -12.99
CA PHE A 81 2.45 -0.19 -12.32
C PHE A 81 3.02 1.22 -12.49
N VAL A 82 4.32 1.39 -12.29
CA VAL A 82 5.01 2.69 -12.45
C VAL A 82 4.93 3.21 -13.88
N ALA A 83 5.03 2.32 -14.88
CA ALA A 83 5.02 2.71 -16.30
C ALA A 83 3.62 3.01 -16.84
N GLU A 84 2.59 2.27 -16.40
CA GLU A 84 1.29 2.23 -17.07
C GLU A 84 0.15 2.84 -16.24
N SER A 85 0.26 2.85 -14.91
CA SER A 85 -0.83 3.30 -14.05
C SER A 85 -0.78 4.81 -13.82
N PRO A 86 -1.87 5.56 -14.05
CA PRO A 86 -1.93 6.97 -13.68
C PRO A 86 -1.78 7.18 -12.17
N LEU A 87 -2.13 6.17 -11.36
CA LEU A 87 -1.98 6.20 -9.91
C LEU A 87 -0.51 6.17 -9.45
N ALA A 88 0.43 5.80 -10.33
CA ALA A 88 1.85 5.84 -10.01
C ALA A 88 2.39 7.28 -9.90
N GLY A 89 1.70 8.26 -10.48
CA GLY A 89 2.01 9.69 -10.31
C GLY A 89 1.59 10.25 -8.94
N ASN A 90 0.77 9.52 -8.18
CA ASN A 90 0.27 9.97 -6.89
C ASN A 90 1.35 9.87 -5.80
N LYS A 91 1.15 10.66 -4.73
CA LYS A 91 1.93 10.55 -3.50
C LYS A 91 1.12 9.84 -2.42
N PHE A 92 1.81 9.01 -1.63
CA PHE A 92 1.19 8.15 -0.62
C PHE A 92 1.62 8.54 0.79
N ASN A 93 0.67 8.51 1.74
CA ASN A 93 0.96 8.68 3.17
C ASN A 93 1.69 7.46 3.72
N LEU A 94 1.29 6.26 3.31
CA LEU A 94 1.92 5.00 3.70
C LEU A 94 2.23 4.15 2.47
N ILE A 95 3.44 3.62 2.41
CA ILE A 95 3.84 2.61 1.44
C ILE A 95 4.24 1.35 2.19
N SER A 96 3.63 0.20 1.90
CA SER A 96 4.03 -1.11 2.43
C SER A 96 4.60 -2.00 1.34
N SER A 97 5.72 -2.66 1.67
CA SER A 97 6.31 -3.71 0.87
C SER A 97 6.84 -4.79 1.81
N ILE A 98 5.97 -5.74 2.12
CA ILE A 98 6.19 -6.77 3.13
C ILE A 98 6.41 -8.09 2.39
N HIS A 99 7.59 -8.68 2.58
CA HIS A 99 7.94 -9.96 1.95
C HIS A 99 7.85 -9.97 0.41
N SER A 100 8.14 -8.82 -0.22
CA SER A 100 8.04 -8.69 -1.69
C SER A 100 9.30 -8.14 -2.39
N LEU A 101 10.12 -7.31 -1.73
CA LEU A 101 11.28 -6.68 -2.39
C LEU A 101 12.41 -7.63 -2.81
N TYR A 102 12.49 -8.84 -2.27
CA TYR A 102 13.51 -9.81 -2.70
C TYR A 102 13.25 -10.41 -4.08
N TYR A 103 12.08 -10.16 -4.68
CA TYR A 103 11.81 -10.49 -6.08
C TYR A 103 12.23 -9.35 -7.04
N THR A 104 12.66 -8.21 -6.50
CA THR A 104 13.15 -7.09 -7.30
C THR A 104 14.65 -7.26 -7.49
N GLY A 105 15.12 -7.25 -8.74
CA GLY A 105 16.53 -7.45 -9.05
C GLY A 105 17.43 -6.33 -8.54
N ASP A 106 16.91 -5.11 -8.46
CA ASP A 106 17.60 -3.92 -7.98
C ASP A 106 16.81 -3.26 -6.84
N PHE A 107 17.28 -3.51 -5.61
CA PHE A 107 16.67 -2.98 -4.40
C PHE A 107 16.82 -1.47 -4.27
N GLU A 108 17.95 -0.89 -4.69
CA GLU A 108 18.24 0.54 -4.53
C GLU A 108 17.36 1.37 -5.46
N THR A 109 17.26 0.96 -6.72
CA THR A 109 16.33 1.59 -7.69
C THR A 109 14.89 1.44 -7.23
N THR A 110 14.50 0.26 -6.74
CA THR A 110 13.14 0.04 -6.24
C THR A 110 12.84 0.91 -5.00
N PHE A 111 13.76 0.97 -4.05
CA PHE A 111 13.61 1.80 -2.86
C PHE A 111 13.50 3.28 -3.24
N THR A 112 14.37 3.76 -4.13
CA THR A 112 14.36 5.16 -4.61
C THR A 112 13.04 5.47 -5.32
N GLN A 113 12.54 4.56 -6.14
CA GLN A 113 11.25 4.68 -6.80
C GLN A 113 10.12 4.82 -5.77
N LEU A 114 10.04 3.91 -4.79
CA LEU A 114 9.02 3.97 -3.74
C LEU A 114 9.15 5.22 -2.88
N ALA A 115 10.38 5.63 -2.54
CA ALA A 115 10.63 6.81 -1.72
C ALA A 115 10.18 8.08 -2.44
N SER A 116 10.37 8.13 -3.76
CA SER A 116 9.87 9.23 -4.59
C SER A 116 8.35 9.33 -4.55
N MET A 117 7.61 8.26 -4.27
CA MET A 117 6.14 8.23 -4.23
C MET A 117 5.59 8.58 -2.85
N MET A 118 6.41 8.90 -1.85
CA MET A 118 5.94 9.31 -0.54
C MET A 118 5.50 10.78 -0.50
N LYS A 119 4.43 11.06 0.26
CA LYS A 119 4.11 12.43 0.69
C LYS A 119 5.14 12.91 1.72
N ASP A 120 5.18 14.22 1.95
CA ASP A 120 5.89 14.78 3.11
C ASP A 120 5.40 14.13 4.41
N LYS A 121 6.35 13.74 5.27
CA LYS A 121 6.08 12.95 6.50
C LYS A 121 5.49 11.56 6.25
N GLY A 122 5.49 11.10 5.00
CA GLY A 122 5.09 9.75 4.63
C GLY A 122 5.92 8.69 5.35
N LEU A 123 5.32 7.51 5.50
CA LEU A 123 5.96 6.36 6.12
C LEU A 123 6.09 5.23 5.10
N MET A 124 7.22 4.55 5.15
CA MET A 124 7.46 3.34 4.38
C MET A 124 7.74 2.17 5.31
N ILE A 125 7.03 1.06 5.10
CA ILE A 125 7.22 -0.19 5.82
C ILE A 125 7.82 -1.19 4.84
N ILE A 126 9.08 -1.56 5.06
CA ILE A 126 9.75 -2.62 4.32
C ILE A 126 10.05 -3.76 5.28
N VAL A 127 9.60 -4.97 4.91
CA VAL A 127 9.95 -6.20 5.63
C VAL A 127 10.61 -7.15 4.65
N CYS A 128 11.90 -7.38 4.82
CA CYS A 128 12.67 -8.34 4.03
C CYS A 128 13.02 -9.55 4.88
N LYS A 129 13.06 -10.73 4.26
CA LYS A 129 13.66 -11.90 4.91
C LYS A 129 15.16 -11.64 5.05
N ASN A 130 15.70 -11.76 6.25
CA ASN A 130 17.14 -11.71 6.44
C ASN A 130 17.75 -12.98 5.82
N GLY A 131 18.68 -12.83 4.88
CA GLY A 131 19.38 -13.95 4.27
C GLY A 131 20.22 -14.67 5.33
N ARG A 132 19.83 -15.90 5.65
CA ARG A 132 20.72 -16.93 6.20
C ARG A 132 20.53 -18.18 5.37
#